data_AF-A0A5S3Q0F7-F1
#
_entry.id   AF-A0A5S3Q0F7-F1
#
_cell.length_a   1.000
_cell.length_b   1.000
_cell.length_c   1.000
_cell.angle_alpha   90.00
_cell.angle_beta   90.00
_cell.angle_gamma   90.00
#
_symmetry.space_group_name_H-M   'P 1'
#
loop_
_entity.id
_entity.type
_entity.pdbx_description
1 polymer ?
#
loop_
_entity_poly.entity_id
_entity_poly.type
_entity_poly.pdbx_seq_one_letter_code
_entity_poly.pdbx_strand_id
1 'polypeptide(L)'
;MISKFLKAKHWQLFILMFGIPLILQFITMGSIMFSFSNSEKPEALIMINALTLFPVIMIINSGLLFGWFWSIAIGLQKKVPQSVRMKVKKFQYFFFVPLIYIMLISLLIGFATSGLFIDGNASASIGGGISIALVVILHFFSMFCIIYCLYFVAKTIKTVELQREVNFNDFIGEFFMLWFYPLGIWIIQPKINKIAETESV
;
A
#
# COMPACT_ATOMS: atom_id res chain seq x y z
N MET A 1 11.42 -5.14 12.82
CA MET A 1 10.66 -5.00 11.56
C MET A 1 11.35 -4.05 10.60
N ILE A 2 11.63 -2.81 11.01
CA ILE A 2 12.31 -1.77 10.20
C ILE A 2 13.60 -2.27 9.53
N SER A 3 14.52 -2.88 10.31
CA SER A 3 15.79 -3.39 9.78
C SER A 3 15.62 -4.46 8.70
N LYS A 4 14.56 -5.28 8.78
CA LYS A 4 14.26 -6.32 7.77
C LYS A 4 13.93 -5.68 6.42
N PHE A 5 13.06 -4.66 6.41
CA PHE A 5 12.71 -3.93 5.18
C PHE A 5 13.90 -3.14 4.63
N LEU A 6 14.68 -2.47 5.47
CA LEU A 6 15.83 -1.68 5.03
C LEU A 6 16.95 -2.53 4.41
N LYS A 7 17.10 -3.79 4.84
CA LYS A 7 18.14 -4.72 4.35
C LYS A 7 17.61 -5.74 3.34
N ALA A 8 16.31 -5.77 3.07
CA ALA A 8 15.72 -6.68 2.09
C ALA A 8 16.28 -6.39 0.69
N LYS A 9 16.49 -7.43 -0.10
CA LYS A 9 16.86 -7.26 -1.52
C LYS A 9 15.66 -6.76 -2.30
N HIS A 10 15.88 -5.92 -3.32
CA HIS A 10 14.83 -5.38 -4.19
C HIS A 10 13.89 -6.47 -4.75
N TRP A 11 14.43 -7.60 -5.19
CA TRP A 11 13.62 -8.70 -5.72
C TRP A 11 12.73 -9.35 -4.66
N GLN A 12 13.16 -9.39 -3.38
CA GLN A 12 12.34 -9.95 -2.29
C GLN A 12 11.12 -9.07 -2.06
N LEU A 13 11.31 -7.75 -2.00
CA LEU A 13 10.21 -6.79 -1.86
C LEU A 13 9.30 -6.79 -3.09
N PHE A 14 9.88 -6.88 -4.30
CA PHE A 14 9.11 -6.94 -5.54
C PHE A 14 8.21 -8.18 -5.60
N ILE A 15 8.75 -9.37 -5.31
CA ILE A 15 7.95 -10.60 -5.28
C ILE A 15 6.86 -10.50 -4.21
N LEU A 16 7.21 -10.02 -3.02
CA LEU A 16 6.28 -9.97 -1.89
C LEU A 16 5.14 -8.96 -2.09
N MET A 17 5.43 -7.77 -2.63
CA MET A 17 4.50 -6.64 -2.75
C MET A 17 3.80 -6.54 -4.12
N PHE A 18 4.28 -7.26 -5.12
CA PHE A 18 3.75 -7.19 -6.48
C PHE A 18 3.61 -8.58 -7.11
N GLY A 19 4.66 -9.41 -7.08
CA GLY A 19 4.65 -10.74 -7.71
C GLY A 19 3.56 -11.67 -7.18
N ILE A 20 3.51 -11.91 -5.87
CA ILE A 20 2.51 -12.78 -5.23
C ILE A 20 1.08 -12.26 -5.48
N PRO A 21 0.76 -10.99 -5.20
CA PRO A 21 -0.57 -10.45 -5.50
C PRO A 21 -0.97 -10.57 -6.96
N LEU A 22 -0.04 -10.32 -7.88
CA LEU A 22 -0.30 -10.39 -9.32
C LEU A 22 -0.62 -11.83 -9.76
N ILE A 23 0.14 -12.82 -9.27
CA ILE A 23 -0.11 -14.23 -9.53
C ILE A 23 -1.48 -14.64 -8.97
N LEU A 24 -1.79 -14.25 -7.72
CA LEU A 24 -3.09 -14.52 -7.12
C LEU A 24 -4.24 -13.90 -7.92
N GLN A 25 -4.06 -12.67 -8.42
CA GLN A 25 -5.04 -11.98 -9.27
C GLN A 25 -5.26 -12.69 -10.61
N PHE A 26 -4.19 -13.23 -11.23
CA PHE A 26 -4.33 -14.00 -12.46
C PHE A 26 -5.01 -15.35 -12.22
N ILE A 27 -4.73 -16.01 -11.09
CA ILE A 27 -5.41 -17.26 -10.71
C ILE A 27 -6.90 -17.02 -10.52
N THR A 28 -7.29 -15.96 -9.80
CA THR A 28 -8.71 -15.64 -9.58
C THR A 28 -9.41 -15.22 -10.87
N MET A 29 -8.76 -14.45 -11.73
CA MET A 29 -9.32 -14.11 -13.05
C MET A 29 -9.49 -15.36 -13.92
N GLY A 30 -8.47 -16.22 -13.97
CA GLY A 30 -8.47 -17.46 -14.75
C GLY A 30 -9.56 -18.43 -14.29
N SER A 31 -9.78 -18.58 -12.98
CA SER A 31 -10.84 -19.44 -12.47
C SER A 31 -12.23 -18.93 -12.86
N ILE A 32 -12.47 -17.61 -12.77
CA ILE A 32 -13.72 -17.00 -13.20
C ILE A 32 -13.95 -17.22 -14.70
N MET A 33 -12.95 -16.94 -15.55
CA MET A 33 -13.07 -17.12 -17.00
C MET A 33 -13.31 -18.58 -17.39
N PHE A 34 -12.65 -19.53 -16.73
CA PHE A 34 -12.86 -20.96 -16.95
C PHE A 34 -14.28 -21.40 -16.56
N SER A 35 -14.82 -20.88 -15.45
CA SER A 35 -16.21 -21.13 -15.05
C SER A 35 -17.20 -20.64 -16.10
N PHE A 36 -17.02 -19.43 -16.66
CA PHE A 36 -17.87 -18.92 -17.74
C PHE A 36 -17.81 -19.77 -19.02
N SER A 37 -16.66 -20.41 -19.30
CA SER A 37 -16.50 -21.25 -20.49
C SER A 37 -17.19 -22.60 -20.38
N ASN A 38 -17.30 -23.17 -19.17
CA ASN A 38 -17.78 -24.55 -18.96
C ASN A 38 -19.21 -24.62 -18.41
N SER A 39 -19.82 -23.49 -18.06
CA SER A 39 -21.16 -23.45 -17.48
C SER A 39 -21.95 -22.25 -17.99
N GLU A 40 -23.23 -22.44 -18.32
CA GLU A 40 -24.13 -21.33 -18.69
C GLU A 40 -24.32 -20.33 -17.53
N LYS A 41 -24.01 -20.74 -16.29
CA LYS A 41 -24.03 -19.89 -15.09
C LYS A 41 -22.78 -20.20 -14.26
N PRO A 42 -21.94 -19.19 -13.96
CA PRO A 42 -20.81 -19.38 -13.05
C PRO A 42 -21.29 -19.98 -11.73
N GLU A 43 -20.56 -20.96 -11.21
CA GLU A 43 -20.81 -21.47 -9.87
C GLU A 43 -20.69 -20.31 -8.87
N ALA A 44 -21.80 -19.97 -8.21
CA ALA A 44 -21.85 -18.85 -7.26
C ALA A 44 -20.76 -18.94 -6.18
N LEU A 45 -20.37 -20.16 -5.80
CA LEU A 45 -19.29 -20.43 -4.85
C LEU A 45 -17.91 -19.93 -5.34
N ILE A 46 -17.60 -20.10 -6.64
CA ILE A 46 -16.32 -19.64 -7.22
C ILE A 46 -16.28 -18.11 -7.23
N MET A 47 -17.39 -17.45 -7.55
CA MET A 47 -17.50 -15.99 -7.52
C MET A 47 -17.37 -15.43 -6.10
N ILE A 48 -18.05 -16.04 -5.11
CA ILE A 48 -18.00 -15.62 -3.70
C ILE A 48 -16.58 -15.78 -3.14
N ASN A 49 -15.91 -16.89 -3.43
CA ASN A 49 -14.53 -17.12 -3.00
C ASN A 49 -13.55 -16.10 -3.60
N ALA A 50 -13.70 -15.79 -4.89
CA ALA A 50 -12.86 -14.79 -5.55
C ALA A 50 -13.06 -13.37 -4.97
N LEU A 51 -14.31 -12.97 -4.71
CA LEU A 51 -14.64 -11.68 -4.13
C LEU A 51 -14.21 -11.56 -2.67
N THR A 52 -14.25 -12.65 -1.90
CA THR A 52 -13.83 -12.69 -0.49
C THR A 52 -12.30 -12.62 -0.35
N LEU A 53 -11.55 -13.17 -1.32
CA LEU A 53 -10.08 -13.13 -1.29
C LEU A 53 -9.52 -11.72 -1.54
N PHE A 54 -10.24 -10.89 -2.31
CA PHE A 54 -9.76 -9.58 -2.73
C PHE A 54 -9.46 -8.61 -1.56
N PRO A 55 -10.36 -8.39 -0.58
CA PRO A 55 -10.06 -7.59 0.61
C PRO A 55 -8.86 -8.09 1.43
N VAL A 56 -8.66 -9.41 1.51
CA VAL A 56 -7.52 -10.00 2.23
C VAL A 56 -6.21 -9.62 1.55
N ILE A 57 -6.16 -9.76 0.22
CA ILE A 57 -4.99 -9.34 -0.59
C ILE A 57 -4.74 -7.83 -0.42
N MET A 58 -5.78 -7.00 -0.43
CA MET A 58 -5.66 -5.55 -0.24
C MET A 58 -5.03 -5.20 1.12
N ILE A 59 -5.49 -5.82 2.21
CA ILE A 59 -4.97 -5.57 3.56
C ILE A 59 -3.50 -5.99 3.65
N ILE A 60 -3.16 -7.19 3.17
CA ILE A 60 -1.78 -7.70 3.19
C ILE A 60 -0.86 -6.78 2.39
N ASN A 61 -1.23 -6.43 1.16
CA ASN A 61 -0.43 -5.54 0.32
C ASN A 61 -0.24 -4.15 0.92
N SER A 62 -1.30 -3.59 1.48
CA SER A 62 -1.24 -2.28 2.11
C SER A 62 -0.33 -2.33 3.33
N GLY A 63 -0.44 -3.36 4.17
CA GLY A 63 0.46 -3.57 5.30
C GLY A 63 1.93 -3.66 4.88
N LEU A 64 2.23 -4.36 3.78
CA LEU A 64 3.59 -4.48 3.24
C LEU A 64 4.11 -3.15 2.67
N LEU A 65 3.32 -2.46 1.84
CA LEU A 65 3.68 -1.19 1.22
C LEU A 65 3.91 -0.08 2.26
N PHE A 66 2.96 0.08 3.18
CA PHE A 66 3.09 1.05 4.26
C PHE A 66 4.18 0.63 5.25
N GLY A 67 4.39 -0.68 5.47
CA GLY A 67 5.53 -1.19 6.24
C GLY A 67 6.88 -0.80 5.63
N TRP A 68 7.00 -0.86 4.30
CA TRP A 68 8.17 -0.38 3.57
C TRP A 68 8.35 1.14 3.71
N PHE A 69 7.31 1.93 3.48
CA PHE A 69 7.34 3.39 3.66
C PHE A 69 7.72 3.80 5.09
N TRP A 70 7.12 3.17 6.10
CA TRP A 70 7.46 3.41 7.51
C TRP A 70 8.92 3.09 7.79
N SER A 71 9.40 1.97 7.27
CA SER A 71 10.78 1.54 7.48
C SER A 71 11.78 2.55 6.92
N ILE A 72 11.50 3.14 5.75
CA ILE A 72 12.31 4.22 5.18
C ILE A 72 12.16 5.51 5.99
N ALA A 73 10.93 5.98 6.14
CA ALA A 73 10.61 7.27 6.74
C ALA A 73 11.05 7.38 8.20
N ILE A 74 10.91 6.32 9.00
CA ILE A 74 11.28 6.30 10.42
C ILE A 74 12.66 5.69 10.63
N GLY A 75 12.97 4.60 9.92
CA GLY A 75 14.24 3.90 10.10
C GLY A 75 15.46 4.71 9.69
N LEU A 76 15.33 5.59 8.69
CA LEU A 76 16.43 6.45 8.25
C LEU A 76 16.53 7.77 9.04
N GLN A 77 15.64 8.06 9.98
CA GLN A 77 15.69 9.33 10.74
C GLN A 77 17.00 9.52 11.51
N LYS A 78 17.61 8.42 11.99
CA LYS A 78 18.92 8.48 12.67
C LYS A 78 20.06 8.93 11.76
N LYS A 79 19.89 8.81 10.44
CA LYS A 79 20.88 9.17 9.40
C LYS A 79 20.60 10.53 8.76
N VAL A 80 19.55 11.22 9.20
CA VAL A 80 19.25 12.60 8.79
C VAL A 80 20.26 13.52 9.50
N PRO A 81 20.93 14.43 8.78
CA PRO A 81 21.87 15.38 9.39
C PRO A 81 21.18 16.25 10.44
N GLN A 82 21.88 16.55 11.54
CA GLN A 82 21.33 17.30 12.67
C GLN A 82 20.83 18.71 12.30
N SER A 83 21.37 19.30 11.24
CA SER A 83 20.94 20.59 10.69
C SER A 83 19.55 20.57 10.05
N VAL A 84 19.02 19.39 9.72
CA VAL A 84 17.74 19.26 8.99
C VAL A 84 16.64 18.75 9.91
N ARG A 85 15.60 19.57 10.09
CA ARG A 85 14.44 19.21 10.91
C ARG A 85 13.32 18.58 10.08
N MET A 86 13.13 17.27 10.22
CA MET A 86 12.05 16.53 9.55
C MET A 86 10.72 16.59 10.31
N LYS A 87 9.59 16.74 9.60
CA LYS A 87 8.23 16.79 10.18
C LYS A 87 7.66 15.39 10.48
N VAL A 88 8.39 14.58 11.25
CA VAL A 88 8.06 13.16 11.52
C VAL A 88 6.68 12.97 12.13
N LYS A 89 6.28 13.79 13.11
CA LYS A 89 4.94 13.71 13.72
C LYS A 89 3.83 13.91 12.69
N LYS A 90 3.99 14.86 11.77
CA LYS A 90 3.04 15.09 10.67
C LYS A 90 2.97 13.84 9.78
N PHE A 91 4.10 13.25 9.40
CA PHE A 91 4.12 11.97 8.69
C PHE A 91 3.34 10.88 9.41
N GLN A 92 3.56 10.67 10.71
CA GLN A 92 2.86 9.65 11.47
C GLN A 92 1.33 9.83 11.44
N TYR A 93 0.82 11.04 11.60
CA TYR A 93 -0.63 11.30 11.50
C TYR A 93 -1.18 10.97 10.11
N PHE A 94 -0.53 11.50 9.06
CA PHE A 94 -0.95 11.25 7.67
C PHE A 94 -0.76 9.79 7.24
N PHE A 95 0.13 9.04 7.88
CA PHE A 95 0.40 7.64 7.58
C PHE A 95 -0.71 6.70 8.05
N PHE A 96 -1.28 6.93 9.24
CA PHE A 96 -2.31 6.03 9.78
C PHE A 96 -3.69 6.23 9.16
N VAL A 97 -4.01 7.44 8.67
CA VAL A 97 -5.29 7.72 7.99
C VAL A 97 -5.58 6.75 6.84
N PRO A 98 -4.71 6.57 5.82
CA PRO A 98 -4.98 5.67 4.72
C PRO A 98 -4.99 4.20 5.15
N LEU A 99 -4.20 3.80 6.15
CA LEU A 99 -4.23 2.44 6.70
C LEU A 99 -5.59 2.10 7.32
N ILE A 100 -6.12 3.00 8.16
CA ILE A 100 -7.44 2.85 8.77
C ILE A 100 -8.52 2.84 7.69
N TYR A 101 -8.45 3.76 6.73
CA TYR A 101 -9.40 3.83 5.62
C TYR A 101 -9.41 2.53 4.79
N ILE A 102 -8.23 2.02 4.39
CA ILE A 102 -8.12 0.78 3.60
C ILE A 102 -8.61 -0.42 4.39
N MET A 103 -8.35 -0.46 5.71
CA MET A 103 -8.88 -1.52 6.57
C MET A 103 -10.41 -1.49 6.63
N LEU A 104 -11.00 -0.31 6.87
CA LEU A 104 -12.45 -0.15 6.96
C LEU A 104 -13.16 -0.49 5.64
N ILE A 105 -12.64 -0.01 4.50
CA ILE A 105 -13.25 -0.29 3.20
C ILE A 105 -13.09 -1.77 2.81
N SER A 106 -11.96 -2.39 3.13
CA SER A 106 -11.73 -3.83 2.90
C SER A 106 -12.71 -4.67 3.72
N LEU A 107 -12.94 -4.33 4.99
CA LEU A 107 -13.93 -4.99 5.83
C LEU A 107 -15.35 -4.80 5.27
N LEU A 108 -15.72 -3.57 4.89
CA LEU A 108 -17.02 -3.28 4.30
C LEU A 108 -17.29 -4.13 3.05
N ILE A 109 -16.32 -4.20 2.13
CA ILE A 109 -16.42 -5.03 0.92
C ILE A 109 -16.54 -6.51 1.30
N GLY A 110 -15.68 -7.00 2.19
CA GLY A 110 -15.69 -8.40 2.63
C GLY A 110 -17.03 -8.82 3.26
N PHE A 111 -17.62 -7.97 4.10
CA PHE A 111 -18.96 -8.20 4.67
C PHE A 111 -20.06 -8.16 3.61
N ALA A 112 -19.99 -7.25 2.64
CA ALA A 112 -20.98 -7.17 1.57
C ALA A 112 -20.96 -8.41 0.66
N THR A 113 -19.78 -9.05 0.48
CA THR A 113 -19.62 -10.20 -0.41
C THR A 113 -19.72 -11.57 0.29
N SER A 114 -19.73 -11.64 1.62
CA SER A 114 -19.64 -12.89 2.39
C SER A 114 -20.93 -13.71 2.50
N GLY A 115 -21.94 -13.44 1.69
CA GLY A 115 -23.19 -14.21 1.66
C GLY A 115 -24.12 -14.01 2.86
N LEU A 116 -23.68 -13.36 3.94
CA LEU A 116 -24.48 -13.01 5.12
C LEU A 116 -25.67 -12.06 4.80
N PHE A 117 -25.73 -11.50 3.59
CA PHE A 117 -26.82 -10.66 3.07
C PHE A 117 -27.61 -11.32 1.92
N ILE A 118 -27.34 -12.58 1.58
CA ILE A 118 -27.99 -13.30 0.46
C ILE A 118 -29.39 -13.84 0.84
N ASP A 119 -29.88 -13.63 2.06
CA ASP A 119 -31.28 -13.88 2.40
C ASP A 119 -32.17 -12.71 1.96
N GLY A 120 -32.43 -12.61 0.66
CA GLY A 120 -33.66 -12.10 0.01
C GLY A 120 -34.18 -10.69 0.32
N ASN A 121 -33.63 -9.97 1.29
CA ASN A 121 -34.05 -8.64 1.72
C ASN A 121 -33.03 -7.57 1.30
N ALA A 122 -32.27 -7.87 0.24
CA ALA A 122 -31.17 -7.08 -0.29
C ALA A 122 -31.62 -5.78 -1.03
N SER A 123 -32.81 -5.27 -0.72
CA SER A 123 -33.24 -3.92 -1.07
C SER A 123 -32.89 -2.89 0.00
N ALA A 124 -32.08 -3.24 1.00
CA ALA A 124 -31.60 -2.34 2.05
C ALA A 124 -30.07 -2.15 1.99
N SER A 125 -29.62 -1.46 0.95
CA SER A 125 -28.45 -0.58 0.97
C SER A 125 -27.07 -1.19 1.28
N ILE A 126 -26.11 -0.93 0.40
CA ILE A 126 -24.68 -0.79 0.75
C ILE A 126 -24.47 0.42 1.71
N GLY A 127 -25.50 0.87 2.43
CA GLY A 127 -25.65 2.23 2.95
C GLY A 127 -26.70 2.40 4.04
N GLY A 128 -26.64 1.58 5.10
CA GLY A 128 -27.46 1.76 6.31
C GLY A 128 -27.07 2.99 7.17
N GLY A 129 -26.43 4.01 6.59
CA GLY A 129 -26.11 5.28 7.27
C GLY A 129 -24.92 6.07 6.69
N ILE A 130 -24.01 5.41 5.96
CA ILE A 130 -22.86 6.09 5.34
C ILE A 130 -23.22 6.45 3.91
N SER A 131 -23.31 7.75 3.62
CA SER A 131 -23.55 8.23 2.26
C SER A 131 -22.38 7.89 1.34
N ILE A 132 -22.67 7.52 0.09
CA ILE A 132 -21.63 7.32 -0.95
C ILE A 132 -20.74 8.57 -1.04
N ALA A 133 -21.33 9.76 -0.87
CA ALA A 133 -20.60 11.02 -0.80
C ALA A 133 -19.53 11.05 0.31
N LEU A 134 -19.83 10.54 1.51
CA LEU A 134 -18.87 10.45 2.61
C LEU A 134 -17.72 9.50 2.28
N VAL A 135 -18.00 8.34 1.66
CA VAL A 135 -16.98 7.39 1.21
C VAL A 135 -16.04 8.04 0.20
N VAL A 136 -16.58 8.80 -0.76
CA VAL A 136 -15.81 9.50 -1.78
C VAL A 136 -14.92 10.59 -1.16
N ILE A 137 -15.45 11.38 -0.22
CA ILE A 137 -14.65 12.41 0.49
C ILE A 137 -13.51 11.78 1.28
N LEU A 138 -13.79 10.72 2.03
CA LEU A 138 -12.77 9.98 2.79
C LEU A 138 -11.73 9.34 1.86
N HIS A 139 -12.14 8.87 0.68
CA HIS A 139 -11.24 8.34 -0.33
C HIS A 139 -10.24 9.39 -0.81
N PHE A 140 -10.73 10.56 -1.24
CA PHE A 140 -9.86 11.64 -1.71
C PHE A 140 -8.93 12.16 -0.60
N PHE A 141 -9.43 12.26 0.63
CA PHE A 141 -8.58 12.62 1.76
C PHE A 141 -7.49 11.56 2.02
N SER A 142 -7.82 10.28 1.93
CA SER A 142 -6.86 9.17 2.02
C SER A 142 -5.80 9.25 0.90
N MET A 143 -6.21 9.52 -0.35
CA MET A 143 -5.28 9.72 -1.46
C MET A 143 -4.32 10.89 -1.21
N PHE A 144 -4.82 12.01 -0.70
CA PHE A 144 -3.98 13.14 -0.30
C PHE A 144 -2.95 12.74 0.78
N CYS A 145 -3.37 11.94 1.77
CA CYS A 145 -2.49 11.43 2.80
C CYS A 145 -1.40 10.51 2.23
N ILE A 146 -1.73 9.65 1.26
CA ILE A 146 -0.78 8.80 0.55
C ILE A 146 0.25 9.63 -0.21
N ILE A 147 -0.18 10.67 -0.94
CA ILE A 147 0.72 11.60 -1.64
C ILE A 147 1.67 12.28 -0.67
N TYR A 148 1.19 12.70 0.50
CA TYR A 148 2.05 13.26 1.53
C TYR A 148 3.06 12.23 2.08
N CYS A 149 2.66 10.96 2.25
CA CYS A 149 3.57 9.89 2.64
C CYS A 149 4.67 9.67 1.59
N LEU A 150 4.31 9.60 0.31
CA LEU A 150 5.26 9.50 -0.81
C LEU A 150 6.26 10.66 -0.78
N TYR A 151 5.76 11.90 -0.64
CA TYR A 151 6.59 13.09 -0.49
C TYR A 151 7.57 12.96 0.68
N PHE A 152 7.09 12.56 1.86
CA PHE A 152 7.92 12.49 3.06
C PHE A 152 9.00 11.40 2.95
N VAL A 153 8.64 10.24 2.39
CA VAL A 153 9.57 9.12 2.18
C VAL A 153 10.63 9.52 1.15
N ALA A 154 10.24 10.10 0.00
CA ALA A 154 11.17 10.58 -1.02
C ALA A 154 12.14 11.63 -0.46
N LYS A 155 11.60 12.63 0.26
CA LYS A 155 12.41 13.65 0.94
C LYS A 155 13.38 13.01 1.93
N THR A 156 12.94 12.02 2.71
CA THR A 156 13.80 11.32 3.67
C THR A 156 14.97 10.63 2.98
N ILE A 157 14.71 9.89 1.89
CA ILE A 157 15.76 9.22 1.11
C ILE A 157 16.80 10.25 0.66
N LYS A 158 16.36 11.33 0.02
CA LYS A 158 17.29 12.33 -0.55
C LYS A 158 18.00 13.19 0.48
N THR A 159 17.36 13.54 1.58
CA THR A 159 18.02 14.24 2.70
C THR A 159 19.17 13.40 3.25
N VAL A 160 18.95 12.09 3.40
CA VAL A 160 20.00 11.17 3.90
C VAL A 160 21.07 10.94 2.84
N GLU A 161 20.71 10.87 1.57
CA GLU A 161 21.69 10.71 0.48
C GLU A 161 22.61 11.93 0.34
N LEU A 162 22.04 13.15 0.40
CA LEU A 162 22.77 14.39 0.16
C LEU A 162 23.31 15.06 1.44
N GLN A 163 22.93 14.56 2.62
CA GLN A 163 23.34 15.10 3.92
C GLN A 163 23.11 16.62 4.06
N ARG A 164 22.06 17.13 3.42
CA ARG A 164 21.61 18.53 3.49
C ARG A 164 20.11 18.64 3.40
N GLU A 165 19.57 19.82 3.67
CA GLU A 165 18.16 20.08 3.35
C GLU A 165 17.96 20.04 1.83
N VAL A 166 16.86 19.41 1.42
CA VAL A 166 16.52 19.19 0.01
C VAL A 166 15.23 19.90 -0.38
N ASN A 167 15.23 20.46 -1.59
CA ASN A 167 14.08 21.04 -2.24
C ASN A 167 13.32 19.98 -3.02
N PHE A 168 12.06 20.26 -3.42
CA PHE A 168 11.24 19.28 -4.14
C PHE A 168 11.90 18.75 -5.42
N ASN A 169 12.59 19.62 -6.16
CA ASN A 169 13.32 19.25 -7.39
C ASN A 169 14.44 18.24 -7.13
N ASP A 170 15.03 18.22 -5.93
CA ASP A 170 16.10 17.28 -5.58
C ASP A 170 15.58 15.82 -5.46
N PHE A 171 14.29 15.62 -5.15
CA PHE A 171 13.71 14.30 -4.83
C PHE A 171 12.45 13.93 -5.62
N ILE A 172 12.09 14.71 -6.65
CA ILE A 172 10.93 14.43 -7.49
C ILE A 172 11.04 13.06 -8.19
N GLY A 173 12.26 12.65 -8.55
CA GLY A 173 12.52 11.32 -9.12
C GLY A 173 12.16 10.21 -8.12
N GLU A 174 12.64 10.30 -6.88
CA GLU A 174 12.30 9.37 -5.81
C GLU A 174 10.80 9.34 -5.52
N PHE A 175 10.11 10.49 -5.58
CA PHE A 175 8.66 10.57 -5.41
C PHE A 175 7.93 9.72 -6.45
N PHE A 176 8.23 9.89 -7.74
CA PHE A 176 7.58 9.11 -8.80
C PHE A 176 7.99 7.63 -8.78
N MET A 177 9.23 7.31 -8.40
CA MET A 177 9.63 5.92 -8.20
C MET A 177 8.84 5.25 -7.09
N LEU A 178 8.60 5.94 -5.96
CA LEU A 178 7.77 5.42 -4.89
C LEU A 178 6.29 5.32 -5.29
N TRP A 179 5.80 6.22 -6.14
CA TRP A 179 4.43 6.14 -6.66
C TRP A 179 4.27 4.95 -7.62
N PHE A 180 5.15 4.81 -8.59
CA PHE A 180 5.23 3.67 -9.50
C PHE A 180 6.11 2.55 -8.90
N TYR A 181 5.77 2.13 -7.69
CA TYR A 181 6.59 1.28 -6.84
C TYR A 181 7.06 -0.04 -7.47
N PRO A 182 6.36 -0.72 -8.42
CA PRO A 182 6.89 -1.94 -9.01
C PRO A 182 8.22 -1.70 -9.72
N LEU A 183 8.36 -0.57 -10.43
CA LEU A 183 9.63 -0.14 -11.02
C LEU A 183 10.53 0.52 -9.99
N GLY A 184 9.94 1.34 -9.11
CA GLY A 184 10.68 2.05 -8.08
C GLY A 184 11.44 1.15 -7.12
N ILE A 185 10.91 -0.02 -6.75
CA ILE A 185 11.59 -0.98 -5.86
C ILE A 185 12.97 -1.34 -6.41
N TRP A 186 13.10 -1.57 -7.72
CA TRP A 186 14.38 -1.94 -8.34
C TRP A 186 15.43 -0.84 -8.29
N ILE A 187 15.01 0.42 -8.20
CA ILE A 187 15.91 1.59 -8.21
C ILE A 187 16.15 2.11 -6.78
N ILE A 188 15.10 2.20 -5.98
CA ILE A 188 15.09 2.79 -4.64
C ILE A 188 15.65 1.82 -3.61
N GLN A 189 15.28 0.54 -3.67
CA GLN A 189 15.71 -0.41 -2.64
C GLN A 189 17.23 -0.64 -2.59
N PRO A 190 17.96 -0.77 -3.72
CA PRO A 190 19.42 -0.86 -3.67
C PRO A 190 20.09 0.39 -3.08
N LYS A 191 19.53 1.59 -3.31
CA LYS A 191 20.01 2.82 -2.68
C LYS A 191 19.81 2.77 -1.16
N ILE A 192 18.62 2.35 -0.71
CA ILE A 192 18.31 2.18 0.71
C ILE A 192 19.25 1.16 1.37
N ASN A 193 19.53 0.03 0.71
CA ASN A 193 20.46 -0.96 1.24
C ASN A 193 21.84 -0.36 1.48
N LYS A 194 22.39 0.39 0.51
CA LYS A 194 23.69 1.09 0.66
C LYS A 194 23.68 2.05 1.85
N ILE A 195 22.63 2.86 1.99
CA ILE A 195 22.46 3.80 3.12
C ILE A 195 22.39 3.04 4.46
N ALA A 196 21.72 1.90 4.49
CA ALA A 196 21.56 1.06 5.68
C ALA A 196 22.86 0.32 6.07
N GLU A 197 23.73 0.02 5.12
CA GLU A 197 25.02 -0.66 5.34
C GLU A 197 26.11 0.25 5.90
N THR A 198 26.03 1.57 5.68
CA THR A 198 27.01 2.56 6.20
C THR A 198 26.98 2.72 7.74
N GLU A 199 26.45 1.72 8.46
CA GLU A 199 26.31 1.64 9.92
C GLU A 199 27.11 0.48 10.52
N SER A 200 27.93 -0.23 9.73
CA SER A 200 28.79 -1.32 10.22
C SER A 200 30.29 -0.95 10.27
N VAL A 201 30.60 0.28 10.71
CA VAL A 201 31.95 0.68 11.15
C VAL A 201 31.82 1.54 12.40
#